data_AF-A0A376TU86-F1
#
_entry.id   AF-A0A376TU86-F1
#
_cell.length_a   1.000
_cell.length_b   1.000
_cell.length_c   1.000
_cell.angle_alpha   90.00
_cell.angle_beta   90.00
_cell.angle_gamma   90.00
#
_symmetry.space_group_name_H-M   'P 1'
#
loop_
_entity.id
_entity.type
_entity.pdbx_description
1 polymer ?
#
loop_
_entity_poly.entity_id
_entity_poly.type
_entity_poly.pdbx_seq_one_letter_code
_entity_poly.pdbx_strand_id
1 'polypeptide(L)' 'MKRVLQEAADKSNPLIERMRFLGIYSNNLDEFYKVRFAELKRRIIISEDKAPTLIPAIYWAKFSPGC' A
#
# COMPACT_ATOMS: atom_id res chain seq x y z
N MET A 1 -7.46 11.45 -12.21
CA MET A 1 -8.45 11.77 -11.15
C MET A 1 -8.72 13.26 -10.96
N LYS A 2 -7.75 14.16 -11.21
CA LYS A 2 -7.93 15.62 -11.10
C LYS A 2 -9.15 16.18 -11.86
N ARG A 3 -9.43 15.67 -13.07
CA ARG A 3 -10.59 16.08 -13.88
C ARG A 3 -11.93 15.71 -13.24
N VAL A 4 -12.05 14.53 -12.62
CA VAL A 4 -13.29 14.09 -11.94
C VAL A 4 -13.63 15.00 -10.74
N LEU A 5 -12.62 15.46 -10.01
CA LEU A 5 -12.83 16.43 -8.93
C LEU A 5 -13.20 17.82 -9.45
N GLN A 6 -12.72 18.22 -10.64
CA GLN A 6 -13.14 19.47 -11.27
C GLN A 6 -14.63 19.44 -11.61
N GLU A 7 -15.12 18.34 -12.18
CA GLU A 7 -16.56 18.15 -12.48
C GLU A 7 -17.43 18.10 -11.21
N ALA A 8 -16.92 17.53 -10.12
CA ALA A 8 -17.61 17.53 -8.83
C ALA A 8 -17.69 18.94 -8.19
N ALA A 9 -16.72 19.80 -8.49
CA ALA A 9 -16.62 21.16 -7.96
C ALA A 9 -17.36 22.19 -8.81
N ASP A 10 -17.60 21.89 -10.09
CA ASP A 10 -18.31 22.80 -10.99
C ASP A 10 -19.78 22.96 -10.55
N LYS A 11 -20.17 24.21 -10.29
CA LYS A 11 -21.53 24.58 -9.88
C LYS A 11 -22.49 24.64 -11.07
N SER A 12 -21.98 24.60 -12.31
CA SER A 12 -22.80 24.47 -13.52
C SER A 12 -23.47 23.09 -13.62
N ASN A 13 -22.85 22.06 -13.01
CA ASN A 13 -23.39 20.71 -12.92
C ASN A 13 -24.49 20.62 -11.85
N PRO A 14 -25.61 19.90 -12.12
CA PRO A 14 -26.61 19.59 -11.11
C PRO A 14 -26.02 18.94 -9.86
N LEU A 15 -26.60 19.22 -8.70
CA LEU A 15 -26.08 18.77 -7.40
C LEU A 15 -25.92 17.23 -7.32
N ILE A 16 -26.86 16.50 -7.92
CA ILE A 16 -26.82 15.03 -7.99
C ILE A 16 -25.64 14.53 -8.83
N GLU A 17 -25.35 15.21 -9.95
CA GLU A 17 -24.27 14.83 -10.85
C GLU A 17 -22.90 15.06 -10.20
N ARG A 18 -22.76 16.18 -9.47
CA ARG A 18 -21.58 16.44 -8.63
C ARG A 18 -21.36 15.37 -7.58
N MET A 19 -22.43 14.89 -6.93
CA MET A 19 -22.35 13.79 -5.97
C MET A 19 -21.95 12.47 -6.64
N ARG A 20 -22.40 12.22 -7.88
CA ARG A 20 -21.97 11.07 -8.67
C ARG A 20 -20.48 11.12 -9.00
N PHE A 21 -19.95 12.29 -9.36
CA PHE A 21 -18.51 12.47 -9.58
C PHE A 21 -17.69 12.21 -8.32
N LEU A 22 -18.16 12.61 -7.14
CA LEU A 22 -17.52 12.24 -5.87
C LEU A 22 -17.50 10.73 -5.64
N GLY A 23 -18.60 10.02 -5.94
CA GLY A 23 -18.65 8.56 -5.86
C GLY A 23 -17.65 7.87 -6.80
N ILE A 24 -17.56 8.35 -8.05
CA ILE A 24 -16.58 7.87 -9.03
C ILE A 24 -15.15 8.13 -8.53
N TYR A 25 -14.89 9.30 -7.94
CA TYR A 25 -13.59 9.62 -7.37
C TYR A 25 -13.22 8.66 -6.22
N SER A 26 -14.13 8.40 -5.28
CA SER A 26 -13.90 7.45 -4.18
C SER A 26 -13.58 6.05 -4.68
N ASN A 27 -14.29 5.54 -5.69
CA ASN A 27 -14.01 4.22 -6.26
C ASN A 27 -12.61 4.15 -6.90
N ASN A 28 -12.22 5.19 -7.64
CA ASN A 28 -10.88 5.27 -8.22
C ASN A 28 -9.78 5.34 -7.15
N LEU A 29 -10.05 6.03 -6.03
CA LEU A 29 -9.11 6.15 -4.93
C LEU A 29 -8.91 4.82 -4.21
N ASP A 30 -10.00 4.09 -3.95
CA ASP A 30 -9.96 2.77 -3.34
C ASP A 30 -9.14 1.77 -4.17
N GLU A 31 -9.37 1.71 -5.49
CA GLU A 31 -8.59 0.86 -6.40
C GLU A 31 -7.10 1.24 -6.44
N PHE A 32 -6.79 2.55 -6.42
CA PHE A 32 -5.41 3.00 -6.33
C PHE A 32 -4.73 2.51 -5.05
N TYR A 33 -5.40 2.63 -3.90
CA TYR A 33 -4.84 2.17 -2.62
C TYR A 33 -4.69 0.65 -2.57
N LYS A 34 -5.67 -0.12 -3.06
CA LYS A 34 -5.56 -1.59 -3.13
C LYS A 34 -4.29 -2.02 -3.86
N VAL A 35 -4.04 -1.49 -5.04
CA VAL A 35 -2.86 -1.84 -5.85
C VAL A 35 -1.57 -1.41 -5.15
N ARG A 36 -1.51 -0.16 -4.65
CA ARG A 36 -0.31 0.37 -3.99
C ARG A 36 0.01 -0.32 -2.67
N PHE A 37 -1.01 -0.62 -1.88
CA PHE A 37 -0.85 -1.30 -0.61
C PHE A 37 -0.41 -2.75 -0.80
N ALA A 38 -0.95 -3.46 -1.81
CA ALA A 38 -0.49 -4.79 -2.17
C ALA A 38 0.99 -4.80 -2.63
N GLU A 39 1.41 -3.77 -3.36
CA GLU A 39 2.81 -3.59 -3.75
C GLU A 39 3.71 -3.33 -2.54
N LEU A 40 3.31 -2.43 -1.64
CA LEU A 40 4.06 -2.14 -0.41
C LEU A 40 4.21 -3.39 0.47
N LYS A 41 3.12 -4.12 0.71
CA LYS A 41 3.14 -5.38 1.47
C LYS A 41 4.13 -6.38 0.89
N ARG A 42 4.12 -6.58 -0.44
CA ARG A 42 5.10 -7.46 -1.11
C ARG A 42 6.53 -7.01 -0.88
N ARG A 43 6.81 -5.71 -0.98
CA ARG A 43 8.17 -5.18 -0.75
C ARG A 43 8.66 -5.40 0.68
N ILE A 44 7.77 -5.23 1.67
CA ILE A 44 8.09 -5.47 3.08
C ILE A 44 8.38 -6.96 3.32
N ILE A 45 7.50 -7.85 2.88
CA ILE A 45 7.70 -9.31 3.04
C ILE A 45 9.02 -9.76 2.39
N ILE A 46 9.31 -9.30 1.16
CA ILE A 46 10.57 -9.61 0.46
C ILE A 46 11.79 -9.06 1.21
N SER A 47 11.66 -7.93 1.91
CA SER A 47 12.75 -7.36 2.70
C SER A 47 13.01 -8.13 4.00
N GLU A 48 11.97 -8.72 4.61
CA GLU A 48 12.08 -9.55 5.81
C GLU A 48 12.73 -10.90 5.49
N ASP A 49 12.40 -11.52 4.34
CA ASP A 49 13.02 -12.78 3.89
C ASP A 49 14.53 -12.63 3.56
N LYS A 50 15.00 -11.40 3.33
CA LYS A 50 16.42 -11.10 3.05
C LYS A 50 17.24 -10.79 4.28
N ALA A 51 16.66 -10.75 5.48
CA ALA A 51 17.45 -10.69 6.71
C ALA A 51 18.21 -12.02 6.82
N PRO A 52 19.53 -12.05 6.56
CA PRO A 52 20.23 -13.30 6.68
C PRO A 52 20.27 -13.62 8.18
N THR A 53 19.71 -14.78 8.54
CA THR A 53 19.98 -15.49 9.80
C THR A 53 21.45 -15.96 9.84
N LEU A 54 22.39 -15.08 9.49
CA LEU A 54 23.83 -15.31 9.59
C LEU A 54 24.34 -15.09 11.02
N ILE A 55 23.52 -14.54 11.92
CA ILE A 55 23.91 -14.37 13.33
C ILE A 55 23.69 -15.66 14.15
N PRO A 56 22.61 -16.46 14.01
CA PRO A 56 22.44 -17.66 14.81
C PRO A 56 23.57 -18.69 14.65
N ALA A 57 23.92 -19.11 13.42
CA ALA A 57 24.77 -20.28 13.23
C ALA A 57 26.19 -20.14 13.82
N ILE A 58 26.81 -18.95 13.68
CA ILE A 58 28.16 -18.68 14.20
C ILE A 58 28.13 -18.45 15.72
N TYR A 59 27.05 -17.84 16.24
CA TYR A 59 26.91 -17.56 17.67
C TYR A 59 26.61 -18.85 18.46
N TRP A 60 25.71 -19.71 17.96
CA TRP A 60 25.42 -21.02 18.58
C TRP A 60 26.65 -21.94 18.61
N ALA A 61 27.48 -21.92 17.56
CA ALA A 61 28.73 -22.69 17.53
C ALA A 61 29.78 -22.19 18.53
N LYS A 62 29.80 -20.90 18.87
CA LYS A 62 30.74 -20.32 19.85
C LYS A 62 30.27 -20.40 21.31
N PHE A 63 28.98 -20.60 21.56
CA PHE A 63 28.39 -20.57 22.91
C PHE A 63 27.87 -21.93 23.41
N SER A 64 28.10 -23.03 22.70
CA SER A 64 27.76 -24.38 23.19
C SER A 64 28.70 -24.76 24.35
N PRO A 65 28.21 -24.97 25.58
CA PRO A 65 29.07 -25.36 26.69
C PRO A 65 29.34 -26.87 26.59
N GLY A 66 30.44 -27.22 25.93
CA GLY A 66 31.01 -28.57 25.96
C GLY A 66 30.50 -29.51 24.87
N CYS A 67 31.21 -29.52 23.75
CA CYS A 67 31.67 -30.71 23.01
C CYS A 67 32.98 -30.34 22.32
#